data_AF-A0A2S4L2D2-F1
#
_entry.id   AF-A0A2S4L2D2-F1
#
_cell.length_a   1.000
_cell.length_b   1.000
_cell.length_c   1.000
_cell.angle_alpha   90.00
_cell.angle_beta   90.00
_cell.angle_gamma   90.00
#
_symmetry.space_group_name_H-M   'P 1'
#
loop_
_entity.id
_entity.type
_entity.pdbx_description
1 polymer ?
#
loop_
_entity_poly.entity_id
_entity_poly.type
_entity_poly.pdbx_seq_one_letter_code
_entity_poly.pdbx_strand_id
1 'polypeptide(L)'
;MLVRHLLLRNKTTTPSGPSYYARSLARSLKMRAQAIIAVFSAAVAAQAASQDATPVTGNPPGVVYKATLPAAPFFSQAALDGNIKGSISAESPPDGNGVKFTVHFANFPKEGGPFVYHLHVEPALEGNCAQTLGHLDPFNRGEKPPCDPSAPASCQVGDLSGKHGQISADPFSAEYIDPFASLKEGDVGFFGNRSIVIHYANTTRLTCANFVKLEAPVPSACPSQPPASSSPVTVPTGTGGVTPTQSVLPFFGSAMTNAASLPLMAAAVAAVLFAL
;
A
#
# COMPACT_ATOMS: atom_id res chain seq x y z
N MET A 1 -81.47 -29.89 -17.58
CA MET A 1 -82.45 -29.56 -16.52
C MET A 1 -81.96 -28.30 -15.84
N LEU A 2 -82.39 -27.12 -16.30
CA LEU A 2 -83.65 -26.43 -15.96
C LEU A 2 -83.64 -25.90 -14.51
N VAL A 3 -83.98 -24.61 -14.42
CA VAL A 3 -84.45 -23.83 -13.26
C VAL A 3 -83.39 -23.04 -12.47
N ARG A 4 -83.08 -21.85 -13.00
CA ARG A 4 -82.66 -20.65 -12.28
C ARG A 4 -83.91 -20.00 -11.68
N HIS A 5 -83.92 -19.70 -10.38
CA HIS A 5 -84.99 -18.95 -9.73
C HIS A 5 -84.45 -17.74 -8.95
N LEU A 6 -85.00 -16.56 -9.32
CA LEU A 6 -85.40 -15.39 -8.52
C LEU A 6 -84.34 -14.71 -7.61
N LEU A 7 -84.31 -13.40 -7.39
CA LEU A 7 -85.15 -12.27 -7.74
C LEU A 7 -84.34 -10.98 -7.47
N LEU A 8 -84.75 -9.91 -8.14
CA LEU A 8 -84.27 -8.54 -8.00
C LEU A 8 -84.47 -7.97 -6.58
N ARG A 9 -83.58 -7.08 -6.13
CA ARG A 9 -83.81 -5.61 -6.13
C ARG A 9 -82.75 -4.83 -5.36
N ASN A 10 -82.40 -3.72 -5.99
CA ASN A 10 -81.57 -2.60 -5.54
C ASN A 10 -82.28 -1.81 -4.42
N LYS A 11 -81.54 -1.35 -3.40
CA LYS A 11 -81.95 -0.18 -2.59
C LYS A 11 -80.77 0.43 -1.82
N THR A 12 -80.65 1.73 -1.96
CA THR A 12 -79.65 2.64 -1.38
C THR A 12 -80.03 3.15 0.02
N THR A 13 -78.98 3.46 0.79
CA THR A 13 -78.75 4.59 1.74
C THR A 13 -79.19 4.60 3.22
N THR A 14 -78.15 4.80 4.08
CA THR A 14 -78.00 5.50 5.41
C THR A 14 -78.44 4.80 6.71
N PRO A 15 -77.95 5.15 7.95
CA PRO A 15 -77.17 6.34 8.40
C PRO A 15 -76.07 6.16 9.52
N SER A 16 -75.41 7.29 9.87
CA SER A 16 -75.10 7.83 11.24
C SER A 16 -73.73 7.69 11.94
N GLY A 17 -73.17 8.86 12.35
CA GLY A 17 -72.30 9.05 13.52
C GLY A 17 -71.42 10.32 13.48
N PRO A 18 -71.54 11.25 14.46
CA PRO A 18 -70.36 11.99 14.92
C PRO A 18 -70.34 12.24 16.45
N SER A 19 -69.14 12.28 17.05
CA SER A 19 -68.94 12.91 18.36
C SER A 19 -67.56 13.55 18.43
N TYR A 20 -67.56 14.88 18.30
CA TYR A 20 -66.47 15.78 18.66
C TYR A 20 -66.82 16.41 20.01
N TYR A 21 -65.82 16.62 20.88
CA TYR A 21 -65.78 17.38 22.15
C TYR A 21 -65.52 16.55 23.41
N ALA A 22 -64.25 16.53 23.83
CA ALA A 22 -63.85 16.67 25.24
C ALA A 22 -62.34 16.94 25.33
N ARG A 23 -61.95 18.22 25.26
CA ARG A 23 -60.68 18.72 25.83
C ARG A 23 -61.04 19.48 27.10
N SER A 24 -60.36 19.23 28.22
CA SER A 24 -59.85 20.23 29.19
C SER A 24 -59.70 19.66 30.62
N LEU A 25 -58.45 19.68 31.11
CA LEU A 25 -57.97 19.88 32.50
C LEU A 25 -58.12 18.77 33.57
N ALA A 26 -56.98 18.21 34.05
CA ALA A 26 -56.47 18.45 35.42
C ALA A 26 -55.19 17.64 35.80
N ARG A 27 -54.18 18.38 36.32
CA ARG A 27 -53.20 18.09 37.41
C ARG A 27 -52.10 17.04 37.14
N SER A 28 -50.83 17.45 36.98
CA SER A 28 -49.82 17.86 37.99
C SER A 28 -49.09 16.69 38.67
N LEU A 29 -47.76 16.64 38.48
CA LEU A 29 -46.68 16.35 39.46
C LEU A 29 -45.58 15.40 38.95
N LYS A 30 -44.47 15.96 38.44
CA LYS A 30 -43.08 15.63 38.87
C LYS A 30 -42.05 16.36 38.00
N MET A 31 -41.33 17.29 38.65
CA MET A 31 -40.04 17.81 38.20
C MET A 31 -39.08 16.67 37.86
N ARG A 32 -38.27 16.81 36.80
CA ARG A 32 -36.81 16.67 36.86
C ARG A 32 -36.18 17.13 35.54
N ALA A 33 -35.25 18.06 35.68
CA ALA A 33 -34.42 18.64 34.65
C ALA A 33 -33.67 17.57 33.86
N GLN A 34 -33.73 17.64 32.53
CA GLN A 34 -32.61 17.27 31.66
C GLN A 34 -32.60 18.25 30.49
N ALA A 35 -31.84 19.34 30.65
CA ALA A 35 -31.29 20.04 29.51
C ALA A 35 -30.34 19.07 28.82
N ILE A 36 -30.78 18.46 27.73
CA ILE A 36 -29.90 17.62 26.91
C ILE A 36 -29.07 18.60 26.07
N ILE A 37 -27.86 18.86 26.56
CA ILE A 37 -26.80 19.51 25.79
C ILE A 37 -26.48 18.54 24.63
N ALA A 38 -26.96 18.85 23.44
CA ALA A 38 -26.53 18.17 22.22
C ALA A 38 -25.09 18.62 21.92
N VAL A 39 -24.10 17.92 22.49
CA VAL A 39 -22.71 18.06 22.07
C VAL A 39 -22.58 17.38 20.71
N PHE A 40 -22.72 18.16 19.64
CA PHE A 40 -22.26 17.75 18.32
C PHE A 40 -20.73 17.72 18.34
N SER A 41 -20.15 16.58 18.68
CA SER A 41 -18.73 16.33 18.42
C SER A 41 -18.55 16.11 16.92
N ALA A 42 -18.37 17.20 16.17
CA ALA A 42 -17.85 17.13 14.81
C ALA A 42 -16.38 16.70 14.88
N ALA A 43 -16.14 15.38 14.91
CA ALA A 43 -14.83 14.83 14.66
C ALA A 43 -14.53 15.07 13.17
N VAL A 44 -13.86 16.19 12.86
CA VAL A 44 -13.32 16.43 11.53
C VAL A 44 -12.14 15.48 11.37
N ALA A 45 -12.37 14.33 10.72
CA ALA A 45 -11.28 13.58 10.13
C ALA A 45 -10.64 14.47 9.07
N ALA A 46 -9.46 15.01 9.35
CA ALA A 46 -8.66 15.70 8.36
C ALA A 46 -8.26 14.66 7.30
N GLN A 47 -9.06 14.56 6.24
CA GLN A 47 -8.66 13.83 5.04
C GLN A 47 -7.50 14.62 4.44
N ALA A 48 -6.30 14.05 4.45
CA ALA A 48 -5.18 14.63 3.74
C ALA A 48 -5.59 14.77 2.27
N ALA A 49 -5.55 16.00 1.74
CA ALA A 49 -5.86 16.24 0.34
C ALA A 49 -4.84 15.52 -0.53
N SER A 50 -5.31 14.87 -1.60
CA SER A 50 -4.47 14.31 -2.65
C SER A 50 -3.54 15.38 -3.21
N GLN A 51 -2.29 15.03 -3.45
CA GLN A 51 -1.28 15.90 -4.06
C GLN A 51 -0.55 15.17 -5.18
N ASP A 52 -0.03 15.93 -6.14
CA ASP A 52 0.81 15.37 -7.19
C ASP A 52 2.17 14.93 -6.63
N ALA A 53 2.66 13.79 -7.11
CA ALA A 53 3.98 13.31 -6.79
C ALA A 53 5.05 14.24 -7.40
N THR A 54 6.07 14.56 -6.61
CA THR A 54 7.23 15.31 -7.09
C THR A 54 8.26 14.34 -7.68
N PRO A 55 8.89 14.66 -8.83
CA PRO A 55 9.98 13.85 -9.37
C PRO A 55 11.13 13.67 -8.36
N VAL A 56 11.59 12.43 -8.22
CA VAL A 56 12.69 12.02 -7.35
C VAL A 56 14.02 12.30 -8.04
N THR A 57 14.96 12.87 -7.28
CA THR A 57 16.34 13.11 -7.70
C THR A 57 17.32 12.61 -6.64
N GLY A 58 18.56 12.36 -7.04
CA GLY A 58 19.60 11.91 -6.12
C GLY A 58 19.41 10.49 -5.60
N ASN A 59 18.87 9.60 -6.43
CA ASN A 59 18.93 8.16 -6.16
C ASN A 59 20.40 7.68 -6.11
N PRO A 60 20.74 6.75 -5.20
CA PRO A 60 22.12 6.34 -4.98
C PRO A 60 22.69 5.58 -6.19
N PRO A 61 23.90 5.93 -6.69
CA PRO A 61 24.48 5.29 -7.86
C PRO A 61 24.81 3.82 -7.61
N GLY A 62 24.68 2.98 -8.65
CA GLY A 62 25.06 1.57 -8.60
C GLY A 62 24.16 0.68 -7.74
N VAL A 63 23.03 1.20 -7.25
CA VAL A 63 22.05 0.43 -6.50
C VAL A 63 21.07 -0.26 -7.45
N VAL A 64 20.96 -1.57 -7.30
CA VAL A 64 20.01 -2.40 -8.04
C VAL A 64 19.16 -3.19 -7.05
N TYR A 65 17.85 -3.15 -7.25
CA TYR A 65 16.90 -4.02 -6.59
C TYR A 65 16.25 -4.95 -7.61
N LYS A 66 15.96 -6.18 -7.23
CA LYS A 66 15.27 -7.14 -8.08
C LYS A 66 14.17 -7.86 -7.32
N ALA A 67 13.00 -7.99 -7.92
CA ALA A 67 11.92 -8.84 -7.44
C ALA A 67 11.72 -9.99 -8.44
N THR A 68 11.87 -11.22 -7.97
CA THR A 68 11.69 -12.44 -8.79
C THR A 68 10.44 -13.17 -8.36
N LEU A 69 9.53 -13.43 -9.29
CA LEU A 69 8.25 -14.09 -9.00
C LEU A 69 8.48 -15.54 -8.57
N PRO A 70 7.80 -16.01 -7.51
CA PRO A 70 7.99 -17.35 -6.98
C PRO A 70 7.39 -18.41 -7.89
N ALA A 71 7.97 -19.62 -7.88
CA ALA A 71 7.43 -20.75 -8.63
C ALA A 71 6.09 -21.26 -8.04
N ALA A 72 5.92 -21.18 -6.72
CA ALA A 72 4.69 -21.57 -6.05
C ALA A 72 3.58 -20.53 -6.30
N PRO A 73 2.37 -20.95 -6.70
CA PRO A 73 1.26 -20.03 -6.93
C PRO A 73 0.71 -19.49 -5.60
N PHE A 74 0.50 -18.18 -5.54
CA PHE A 74 -0.31 -17.56 -4.50
C PHE A 74 -1.81 -17.79 -4.79
N PHE A 75 -2.24 -17.52 -6.03
CA PHE A 75 -3.63 -17.65 -6.45
C PHE A 75 -3.84 -18.95 -7.23
N SER A 76 -4.19 -20.02 -6.52
CA SER A 76 -4.35 -21.37 -7.10
C SER A 76 -5.46 -21.51 -8.14
N GLN A 77 -6.41 -20.57 -8.18
CA GLN A 77 -7.56 -20.58 -9.07
C GLN A 77 -7.26 -19.94 -10.43
N ALA A 78 -6.05 -19.42 -10.63
CA ALA A 78 -5.63 -18.95 -11.95
C ALA A 78 -5.61 -20.12 -12.94
N ALA A 79 -6.20 -19.94 -14.12
CA ALA A 79 -6.22 -20.93 -15.18
C ALA A 79 -4.86 -21.00 -15.92
N LEU A 80 -3.81 -21.43 -15.22
CA LEU A 80 -2.45 -21.61 -15.73
C LEU A 80 -1.76 -22.77 -15.04
N ASP A 81 -0.74 -23.34 -15.70
CA ASP A 81 0.12 -24.36 -15.10
C ASP A 81 1.26 -23.67 -14.31
N GLY A 82 1.30 -23.92 -13.00
CA GLY A 82 2.27 -23.32 -12.07
C GLY A 82 1.90 -21.91 -11.64
N ASN A 83 2.79 -20.94 -11.86
CA ASN A 83 2.62 -19.52 -11.52
C ASN A 83 3.13 -18.62 -12.66
N ILE A 84 2.76 -17.34 -12.64
CA ILE A 84 3.39 -16.33 -13.50
C ILE A 84 4.89 -16.28 -13.18
N LYS A 85 5.71 -16.25 -14.23
CA LYS A 85 7.17 -16.37 -14.14
C LYS A 85 7.83 -15.05 -14.51
N GLY A 86 9.06 -14.88 -14.04
CA GLY A 86 9.93 -13.78 -14.44
C GLY A 86 10.29 -12.85 -13.28
N SER A 87 10.73 -11.64 -13.62
CA SER A 87 11.25 -10.69 -12.66
C SER A 87 11.15 -9.24 -13.15
N ILE A 88 11.22 -8.32 -12.20
CA ILE A 88 11.40 -6.90 -12.43
C ILE A 88 12.66 -6.45 -11.70
N SER A 89 13.54 -5.71 -12.36
CA SER A 89 14.69 -5.03 -11.76
C SER A 89 14.50 -3.52 -11.77
N ALA A 90 15.07 -2.86 -10.77
CA ALA A 90 15.04 -1.43 -10.56
C ALA A 90 16.47 -0.93 -10.33
N GLU A 91 16.89 0.04 -11.12
CA GLU A 91 18.24 0.59 -11.12
C GLU A 91 18.19 2.11 -11.05
N SER A 92 19.15 2.72 -10.35
CA SER A 92 19.33 4.17 -10.42
C SER A 92 19.94 4.56 -11.76
N PRO A 93 19.30 5.46 -12.54
CA PRO A 93 19.90 5.99 -13.76
C PRO A 93 21.19 6.77 -13.45
N PRO A 94 22.10 6.96 -14.44
CA PRO A 94 23.38 7.64 -14.21
C PRO A 94 23.27 9.08 -13.68
N ASP A 95 22.17 9.78 -13.98
CA ASP A 95 21.89 11.13 -13.49
C ASP A 95 21.18 11.14 -12.11
N GLY A 96 20.85 9.96 -11.57
CA GLY A 96 20.17 9.79 -10.29
C GLY A 96 18.69 10.21 -10.29
N ASN A 97 18.09 10.47 -11.45
CA ASN A 97 16.71 10.94 -11.56
C ASN A 97 15.74 9.78 -11.79
N GLY A 98 14.76 9.61 -10.90
CA GLY A 98 13.82 8.51 -10.97
C GLY A 98 14.49 7.12 -10.88
N VAL A 99 13.78 6.11 -11.34
CA VAL A 99 14.20 4.70 -11.30
C VAL A 99 13.95 4.05 -12.65
N LYS A 100 14.98 3.43 -13.22
CA LYS A 100 14.85 2.61 -14.42
C LYS A 100 14.33 1.23 -14.01
N PHE A 101 13.17 0.85 -14.54
CA PHE A 101 12.63 -0.50 -14.40
C PHE A 101 12.88 -1.30 -15.68
N THR A 102 13.33 -2.54 -15.51
CA THR A 102 13.42 -3.53 -16.59
C THR A 102 12.55 -4.73 -16.20
N VAL A 103 11.53 -5.01 -17.00
CA VAL A 103 10.45 -5.94 -16.69
C VAL A 103 10.49 -7.11 -17.65
N HIS A 104 10.41 -8.34 -17.13
CA HIS A 104 10.23 -9.55 -17.92
C HIS A 104 9.27 -10.49 -17.20
N PHE A 105 8.06 -10.68 -17.74
CA PHE A 105 7.06 -11.59 -17.18
C PHE A 105 6.54 -12.54 -18.25
N ALA A 106 6.10 -13.73 -17.85
CA ALA A 106 5.52 -14.73 -18.74
C ALA A 106 4.55 -15.65 -18.01
N ASN A 107 3.87 -16.51 -18.77
CA ASN A 107 2.93 -17.54 -18.27
C ASN A 107 1.66 -16.92 -17.65
N PHE A 108 1.04 -16.00 -18.39
CA PHE A 108 -0.21 -15.37 -17.95
C PHE A 108 -1.42 -16.24 -18.30
N PRO A 109 -2.51 -16.16 -17.49
CA PRO A 109 -3.80 -16.72 -17.90
C PRO A 109 -4.23 -16.14 -19.26
N LYS A 110 -4.94 -16.93 -20.07
CA LYS A 110 -5.43 -16.47 -21.39
C LYS A 110 -6.51 -15.40 -21.29
N GLU A 111 -7.20 -15.32 -20.15
CA GLU A 111 -8.32 -14.42 -19.91
C GLU A 111 -8.11 -13.61 -18.61
N GLY A 112 -8.87 -12.52 -18.45
CA GLY A 112 -8.86 -11.69 -17.24
C GLY A 112 -7.83 -10.54 -17.25
N GLY A 113 -7.11 -10.37 -18.36
CA GLY A 113 -6.28 -9.20 -18.62
C GLY A 113 -7.06 -8.01 -19.20
N PRO A 114 -6.36 -6.92 -19.60
CA PRO A 114 -4.93 -6.73 -19.43
C PRO A 114 -4.53 -6.76 -17.96
N PHE A 115 -3.39 -7.37 -17.66
CA PHE A 115 -2.93 -7.54 -16.28
C PHE A 115 -2.22 -6.26 -15.83
N VAL A 116 -2.33 -5.94 -14.55
CA VAL A 116 -1.72 -4.74 -13.97
C VAL A 116 -0.76 -5.13 -12.88
N TYR A 117 0.25 -4.31 -12.64
CA TYR A 117 1.26 -4.52 -11.63
C TYR A 117 1.60 -3.21 -10.93
N HIS A 118 1.75 -3.28 -9.61
CA HIS A 118 1.95 -2.12 -8.75
C HIS A 118 3.02 -2.39 -7.70
N LEU A 119 3.72 -1.34 -7.28
CA LEU A 119 4.49 -1.36 -6.03
C LEU A 119 3.51 -1.29 -4.87
N HIS A 120 3.65 -2.18 -3.91
CA HIS A 120 2.83 -2.25 -2.70
C HIS A 120 3.59 -1.78 -1.47
N VAL A 121 2.87 -1.43 -0.40
CA VAL A 121 3.50 -0.81 0.79
C VAL A 121 4.27 -1.81 1.66
N GLU A 122 3.83 -3.06 1.76
CA GLU A 122 4.48 -4.06 2.61
C GLU A 122 5.14 -5.17 1.78
N PRO A 123 6.20 -5.83 2.31
CA PRO A 123 6.70 -7.06 1.72
C PRO A 123 5.66 -8.18 1.84
N ALA A 124 5.68 -9.11 0.88
CA ALA A 124 4.97 -10.37 0.97
C ALA A 124 5.71 -11.30 1.96
N LEU A 125 5.07 -11.61 3.08
CA LEU A 125 5.56 -12.61 4.03
C LEU A 125 5.13 -14.00 3.55
N GLU A 126 6.08 -14.92 3.45
CA GLU A 126 5.83 -16.32 3.04
C GLU A 126 5.07 -16.46 1.70
N GLY A 127 5.26 -15.50 0.78
CA GLY A 127 4.56 -15.49 -0.50
C GLY A 127 3.07 -15.11 -0.43
N ASN A 128 2.59 -14.66 0.73
CA ASN A 128 1.21 -14.21 0.89
C ASN A 128 1.02 -12.80 0.35
N CYS A 129 0.50 -12.70 -0.88
CA CYS A 129 0.29 -11.42 -1.54
C CYS A 129 -0.78 -10.55 -0.88
N ALA A 130 -1.65 -11.06 0.00
CA ALA A 130 -2.61 -10.22 0.71
C ALA A 130 -1.94 -9.34 1.77
N GLN A 131 -0.80 -9.78 2.32
CA GLN A 131 -0.06 -9.06 3.36
C GLN A 131 0.70 -7.84 2.84
N THR A 132 0.82 -7.66 1.52
CA THR A 132 1.48 -6.49 0.93
C THR A 132 0.66 -5.20 1.07
N LEU A 133 -0.57 -5.29 1.58
CA LEU A 133 -1.53 -4.20 1.78
C LEU A 133 -1.80 -3.41 0.49
N GLY A 134 -2.05 -2.10 0.57
CA GLY A 134 -2.39 -1.26 -0.59
C GLY A 134 -1.19 -0.92 -1.48
N HIS A 135 -1.46 -0.16 -2.55
CA HIS A 135 -0.42 0.39 -3.42
C HIS A 135 0.43 1.42 -2.66
N LEU A 136 1.69 1.59 -3.06
CA LEU A 136 2.54 2.66 -2.57
C LEU A 136 1.99 4.02 -3.02
N ASP A 137 1.30 4.70 -2.11
CA ASP A 137 0.58 5.95 -2.37
C ASP A 137 0.82 6.99 -1.27
N PRO A 138 2.05 7.54 -1.17
CA PRO A 138 2.39 8.49 -0.10
C PRO A 138 1.65 9.82 -0.20
N PHE A 139 1.03 10.13 -1.35
CA PHE A 139 0.33 11.39 -1.61
C PHE A 139 -1.20 11.26 -1.54
N ASN A 140 -1.71 10.12 -1.07
CA ASN A 140 -3.13 9.84 -0.89
C ASN A 140 -3.96 10.11 -2.16
N ARG A 141 -3.42 9.73 -3.32
CA ARG A 141 -4.06 9.91 -4.63
C ARG A 141 -5.29 9.02 -4.75
N GLY A 142 -5.21 7.79 -4.25
CA GLY A 142 -6.26 6.77 -4.34
C GLY A 142 -6.36 6.11 -5.71
N GLU A 143 -7.29 5.15 -5.86
CA GLU A 143 -7.44 4.38 -7.11
C GLU A 143 -8.34 5.05 -8.16
N LYS A 144 -9.22 5.98 -7.74
CA LYS A 144 -10.25 6.59 -8.58
C LYS A 144 -10.06 8.11 -8.69
N PRO A 145 -10.15 8.70 -9.89
CA PRO A 145 -10.28 8.03 -11.21
C PRO A 145 -9.04 7.14 -11.52
N PRO A 146 -9.06 6.24 -12.52
CA PRO A 146 -7.86 5.51 -12.91
C PRO A 146 -6.68 6.45 -13.23
N CYS A 147 -5.44 5.97 -13.16
CA CYS A 147 -4.27 6.77 -13.55
C CYS A 147 -4.39 7.26 -14.99
N ASP A 148 -4.08 8.53 -15.20
CA ASP A 148 -3.95 9.13 -16.52
C ASP A 148 -2.46 9.17 -16.90
N PRO A 149 -2.00 8.35 -17.86
CA PRO A 149 -0.60 8.32 -18.26
C PRO A 149 -0.12 9.64 -18.88
N SER A 150 -1.02 10.53 -19.31
CA SER A 150 -0.64 11.87 -19.79
C SER A 150 -0.33 12.85 -18.65
N ALA A 151 -0.73 12.53 -17.41
CA ALA A 151 -0.48 13.30 -16.20
C ALA A 151 0.07 12.39 -15.08
N PRO A 152 1.24 11.74 -15.28
CA PRO A 152 1.69 10.64 -14.41
C PRO A 152 2.06 11.07 -12.99
N ALA A 153 2.32 12.36 -12.76
CA ALA A 153 2.51 12.93 -11.42
C ALA A 153 1.24 12.85 -10.56
N SER A 154 0.06 12.83 -11.19
CA SER A 154 -1.24 12.71 -10.51
C SER A 154 -1.63 11.26 -10.23
N CYS A 155 -0.75 10.29 -10.51
CA CYS A 155 -0.97 8.87 -10.24
C CYS A 155 -0.34 8.45 -8.91
N GLN A 156 -0.77 7.30 -8.36
CA GLN A 156 -0.08 6.73 -7.21
C GLN A 156 1.37 6.42 -7.59
N VAL A 157 2.31 6.65 -6.67
CA VAL A 157 3.74 6.37 -6.92
C VAL A 157 3.93 4.92 -7.36
N GLY A 158 3.20 3.99 -6.72
CA GLY A 158 3.23 2.57 -7.03
C GLY A 158 2.44 2.12 -8.26
N ASP A 159 1.66 2.98 -8.92
CA ASP A 159 0.87 2.60 -10.09
C ASP A 159 1.71 2.56 -11.38
N LEU A 160 2.56 1.53 -11.50
CA LEU A 160 3.47 1.38 -12.64
C LEU A 160 2.71 1.08 -13.94
N SER A 161 1.69 0.21 -13.91
CA SER A 161 0.90 -0.12 -15.09
C SER A 161 0.06 1.05 -15.61
N GLY A 162 -0.50 1.86 -14.72
CA GLY A 162 -1.23 3.07 -15.09
C GLY A 162 -0.34 4.09 -15.80
N LYS A 163 0.90 4.25 -15.34
CA LYS A 163 1.88 5.21 -15.91
C LYS A 163 2.55 4.69 -17.18
N HIS A 164 2.97 3.43 -17.20
CA HIS A 164 3.89 2.88 -18.22
C HIS A 164 3.26 1.81 -19.12
N GLY A 165 1.99 1.52 -18.94
CA GLY A 165 1.24 0.55 -19.74
C GLY A 165 0.97 -0.77 -19.01
N GLN A 166 -0.19 -1.34 -19.32
CA GLN A 166 -0.66 -2.61 -18.77
C GLN A 166 -0.05 -3.80 -19.55
N ILE A 167 -0.09 -4.99 -18.94
CA ILE A 167 0.41 -6.22 -19.56
C ILE A 167 -0.67 -6.78 -20.50
N SER A 168 -0.46 -6.61 -21.79
CA SER A 168 -1.37 -7.05 -22.87
C SER A 168 -0.80 -8.15 -23.77
N ALA A 169 0.42 -8.62 -23.49
CA ALA A 169 1.11 -9.66 -24.23
C ALA A 169 1.77 -10.68 -23.29
N ASP A 170 1.95 -11.91 -23.75
CA ASP A 170 2.64 -12.99 -23.04
C ASP A 170 3.59 -13.70 -24.03
N PRO A 171 4.93 -13.60 -23.85
CA PRO A 171 5.62 -12.91 -22.76
C PRO A 171 5.52 -11.38 -22.84
N PHE A 172 5.64 -10.74 -21.68
CA PHE A 172 5.71 -9.28 -21.55
C PHE A 172 7.14 -8.84 -21.25
N SER A 173 7.60 -7.81 -21.93
CA SER A 173 8.88 -7.15 -21.64
C SER A 173 8.76 -5.66 -21.84
N ALA A 174 9.33 -4.89 -20.91
CA ALA A 174 9.32 -3.43 -20.95
C ALA A 174 10.55 -2.86 -20.26
N GLU A 175 10.98 -1.69 -20.71
CA GLU A 175 11.96 -0.86 -20.02
C GLU A 175 11.48 0.59 -20.04
N TYR A 176 11.53 1.25 -18.88
CA TYR A 176 11.12 2.65 -18.72
C TYR A 176 11.76 3.27 -17.49
N ILE A 177 11.75 4.60 -17.41
CA ILE A 177 12.14 5.35 -16.22
C ILE A 177 10.87 5.88 -15.56
N ASP A 178 10.67 5.51 -14.29
CA ASP A 178 9.64 6.12 -13.45
C ASP A 178 10.24 7.28 -12.66
N PRO A 179 9.77 8.52 -12.84
CA PRO A 179 10.37 9.67 -12.16
C PRO A 179 9.94 9.80 -10.69
N PHE A 180 8.98 9.00 -10.19
CA PHE A 180 8.36 9.20 -8.87
C PHE A 180 8.72 8.10 -7.85
N ALA A 181 9.06 6.90 -8.31
CA ALA A 181 9.60 5.84 -7.48
C ALA A 181 11.01 6.21 -6.99
N SER A 182 11.41 5.70 -5.83
CA SER A 182 12.70 6.01 -5.22
C SER A 182 13.45 4.76 -4.75
N LEU A 183 14.77 4.77 -4.95
CA LEU A 183 15.73 3.84 -4.37
C LEU A 183 16.52 4.47 -3.21
N LYS A 184 16.23 5.72 -2.88
CA LYS A 184 16.81 6.45 -1.75
C LYS A 184 16.07 6.10 -0.46
N GLU A 185 16.75 5.40 0.45
CA GLU A 185 16.19 5.07 1.77
C GLU A 185 15.72 6.34 2.51
N GLY A 186 14.54 6.27 3.12
CA GLY A 186 13.89 7.39 3.82
C GLY A 186 13.07 8.32 2.94
N ASP A 187 13.15 8.20 1.62
CA ASP A 187 12.23 8.88 0.69
C ASP A 187 10.81 8.30 0.79
N VAL A 188 9.79 9.13 0.63
CA VAL A 188 8.38 8.70 0.65
C VAL A 188 8.05 7.73 -0.48
N GLY A 189 8.76 7.84 -1.61
CA GLY A 189 8.65 6.93 -2.74
C GLY A 189 9.55 5.68 -2.63
N PHE A 190 10.26 5.50 -1.52
CA PHE A 190 11.21 4.38 -1.37
C PHE A 190 10.47 3.04 -1.35
N PHE A 191 10.83 2.13 -2.27
CA PHE A 191 10.21 0.81 -2.38
C PHE A 191 11.18 -0.36 -2.25
N GLY A 192 12.48 -0.11 -2.04
CA GLY A 192 13.52 -1.14 -2.07
C GLY A 192 13.34 -2.28 -1.05
N ASN A 193 12.57 -2.06 0.02
CA ASN A 193 12.21 -3.07 1.04
C ASN A 193 10.75 -3.54 0.94
N ARG A 194 10.07 -3.26 -0.17
CA ARG A 194 8.65 -3.55 -0.38
C ARG A 194 8.46 -4.62 -1.45
N SER A 195 7.25 -4.72 -2.00
CA SER A 195 6.88 -5.74 -2.96
C SER A 195 6.31 -5.18 -4.26
N ILE A 196 6.38 -6.00 -5.30
CA ILE A 196 5.57 -5.88 -6.51
C ILE A 196 4.43 -6.90 -6.44
N VAL A 197 3.24 -6.50 -6.86
CA VAL A 197 2.09 -7.41 -7.01
C VAL A 197 1.56 -7.31 -8.43
N ILE A 198 1.22 -8.45 -9.02
CA ILE A 198 0.55 -8.56 -10.32
C ILE A 198 -0.91 -8.95 -10.07
N HIS A 199 -1.83 -8.31 -10.78
CA HIS A 199 -3.26 -8.49 -10.64
C HIS A 199 -3.93 -8.80 -11.98
N TYR A 200 -5.05 -9.49 -11.92
CA TYR A 200 -6.08 -9.43 -12.96
C TYR A 200 -6.61 -7.99 -13.13
N ALA A 201 -7.27 -7.71 -14.26
CA ALA A 201 -7.93 -6.43 -14.51
C ALA A 201 -8.99 -6.07 -13.45
N ASN A 202 -9.57 -7.08 -12.78
CA ASN A 202 -10.53 -6.92 -11.69
C ASN A 202 -9.88 -6.72 -10.30
N THR A 203 -8.59 -6.40 -10.26
CA THR A 203 -7.75 -6.19 -9.07
C THR A 203 -7.45 -7.42 -8.21
N THR A 204 -7.89 -8.62 -8.60
CA THR A 204 -7.51 -9.86 -7.92
C THR A 204 -6.00 -10.11 -8.02
N ARG A 205 -5.32 -10.27 -6.89
CA ARG A 205 -3.86 -10.54 -6.81
C ARG A 205 -3.56 -11.94 -7.34
N LEU A 206 -2.66 -12.02 -8.32
CA LEU A 206 -2.23 -13.27 -8.95
C LEU A 206 -0.94 -13.81 -8.31
N THR A 207 0.06 -12.95 -8.21
CA THR A 207 1.39 -13.27 -7.68
C THR A 207 2.06 -12.00 -7.17
N CYS A 208 3.12 -12.16 -6.38
CA CYS A 208 3.88 -11.06 -5.82
C CYS A 208 5.31 -11.50 -5.52
N ALA A 209 6.21 -10.52 -5.40
CA ALA A 209 7.59 -10.74 -5.00
C ALA A 209 8.14 -9.54 -4.24
N ASN A 210 9.06 -9.79 -3.32
CA ASN A 210 9.79 -8.75 -2.61
C ASN A 210 10.96 -8.26 -3.43
N PHE A 211 11.23 -6.96 -3.37
CA PHE A 211 12.47 -6.40 -3.87
C PHE A 211 13.61 -6.79 -2.92
N VAL A 212 14.68 -7.32 -3.48
CA VAL A 212 15.93 -7.58 -2.77
C VAL A 212 17.04 -6.74 -3.40
N LYS A 213 17.86 -6.11 -2.55
CA LYS A 213 19.04 -5.37 -3.00
C LYS A 213 20.05 -6.37 -3.54
N LEU A 214 20.52 -6.17 -4.77
CA LEU A 214 21.62 -6.95 -5.31
C LEU A 214 22.92 -6.34 -4.81
N GLU A 215 23.82 -7.19 -4.31
CA GLU A 215 25.16 -6.76 -3.96
C GLU A 215 25.88 -6.29 -5.23
N ALA A 216 26.47 -5.09 -5.18
CA ALA A 216 27.33 -4.65 -6.26
C ALA A 216 28.46 -5.67 -6.43
N PRO A 217 28.87 -6.01 -7.65
CA PRO A 217 30.08 -6.79 -7.86
C PRO A 217 31.21 -6.03 -7.18
N VAL A 218 31.72 -6.56 -6.07
CA VAL A 218 32.95 -6.06 -5.47
C VAL A 218 34.01 -6.20 -6.57
N PRO A 219 34.69 -5.13 -6.99
CA PRO A 219 35.85 -5.29 -7.85
C PRO A 219 36.79 -6.24 -7.10
N SER A 220 36.95 -7.46 -7.61
CA SER A 220 37.85 -8.44 -7.04
C SER A 220 39.18 -7.74 -6.78
N ALA A 221 39.54 -7.60 -5.50
CA ALA A 221 40.83 -7.07 -5.12
C ALA A 221 41.89 -7.83 -5.94
N CYS A 222 42.77 -7.09 -6.62
CA CYS A 222 43.81 -7.65 -7.47
C CYS A 222 44.51 -8.83 -6.76
N PRO A 223 44.74 -9.97 -7.44
CA PRO A 223 45.47 -11.06 -6.84
C PRO A 223 46.89 -10.61 -6.49
N SER A 224 47.21 -10.71 -5.20
CA SER A 224 48.56 -10.84 -4.62
C SER A 224 49.59 -9.79 -5.05
N GLN A 225 49.73 -8.76 -4.22
CA GLN A 225 51.03 -8.12 -4.01
C GLN A 225 52.02 -9.20 -3.52
N PRO A 226 53.23 -9.34 -4.11
CA PRO A 226 54.21 -10.32 -3.65
C PRO A 226 54.65 -10.00 -2.21
N PRO A 227 55.07 -11.01 -1.42
CA PRO A 227 55.41 -10.81 -0.03
C PRO A 227 56.56 -9.81 0.08
N ALA A 228 56.37 -8.78 0.89
CA ALA A 228 57.43 -7.87 1.28
C ALA A 228 58.46 -8.66 2.09
N SER A 229 59.67 -8.79 1.54
CA SER A 229 60.84 -9.32 2.23
C SER A 229 61.14 -8.43 3.45
N SER A 230 60.95 -8.98 4.64
CA SER A 230 61.31 -8.33 5.90
C SER A 230 62.81 -8.49 6.14
N SER A 231 63.55 -7.40 5.99
CA SER A 231 64.90 -7.28 6.58
C SER A 231 64.75 -6.97 8.08
N PRO A 232 65.50 -7.62 8.99
CA PRO A 232 65.42 -7.35 10.41
C PRO A 232 66.12 -6.02 10.73
N VAL A 233 65.36 -5.03 11.19
CA VAL A 233 65.91 -3.82 11.83
C VAL A 233 66.05 -4.11 13.33
N THR A 234 67.29 -4.09 13.79
CA THR A 234 67.69 -4.24 15.20
C THR A 234 67.13 -3.09 16.04
N VAL A 235 66.37 -3.42 17.09
CA VAL A 235 65.91 -2.46 18.11
C VAL A 235 66.91 -2.43 19.27
N PRO A 236 67.42 -1.26 19.71
CA PRO A 236 67.99 -1.13 21.04
C PRO A 236 66.91 -0.77 22.05
N THR A 237 66.89 -1.53 23.14
CA THR A 237 66.10 -1.32 24.36
C THR A 237 66.50 0.00 25.04
N GLY A 238 65.53 0.90 25.20
CA GLY A 238 65.66 2.13 26.00
C GLY A 238 64.50 2.22 26.99
N THR A 239 64.80 1.94 28.26
CA THR A 239 63.92 2.07 29.41
C THR A 239 63.81 3.54 29.79
N GLY A 240 62.60 4.10 29.85
CA GLY A 240 62.38 5.47 30.31
C GLY A 240 60.90 5.83 30.30
N GLY A 241 60.29 5.84 31.49
CA GLY A 241 58.88 6.16 31.66
C GLY A 241 58.58 7.64 31.50
N VAL A 242 57.41 7.95 30.94
CA VAL A 242 56.72 9.22 31.17
C VAL A 242 55.20 9.03 31.09
N THR A 243 54.55 9.57 32.10
CA THR A 243 53.14 9.89 32.41
C THR A 243 52.09 9.85 31.27
N PRO A 244 50.87 9.32 31.51
CA PRO A 244 49.75 9.50 30.59
C PRO A 244 49.01 10.82 30.91
N THR A 245 49.10 11.78 29.99
CA THR A 245 48.22 12.96 29.95
C THR A 245 46.85 12.55 29.40
N GLN A 246 45.80 12.90 30.12
CA GLN A 246 44.41 12.76 29.69
C GLN A 246 44.10 13.63 28.47
N SER A 247 43.39 13.08 27.49
CA SER A 247 42.55 13.84 26.58
C SER A 247 41.24 13.09 26.35
N VAL A 248 40.24 13.51 27.13
CA VAL A 248 38.82 13.21 26.95
C VAL A 248 38.36 13.91 25.68
N LEU A 249 37.71 13.17 24.78
CA LEU A 249 36.87 13.75 23.73
C LEU A 249 35.46 13.16 23.77
N PRO A 250 34.43 13.98 23.49
CA PRO A 250 33.07 13.76 23.97
C PRO A 250 32.25 12.84 23.06
N PHE A 251 31.55 11.91 23.69
CA PHE A 251 30.40 11.21 23.10
C PHE A 251 29.23 12.18 22.97
N PHE A 252 28.82 12.48 21.74
CA PHE A 252 27.51 13.05 21.48
C PHE A 252 26.51 11.91 21.26
N GLY A 253 25.74 11.61 22.31
CA GLY A 253 24.55 10.78 22.21
C GLY A 253 23.38 11.64 21.76
N SER A 254 22.86 11.39 20.55
CA SER A 254 21.59 11.95 20.10
C SER A 254 20.47 10.97 20.44
N ALA A 255 19.68 11.35 21.45
CA ALA A 255 18.45 10.69 21.82
C ALA A 255 17.43 10.81 20.68
N MET A 256 17.00 9.69 20.10
CA MET A 256 15.81 9.64 19.25
C MET A 256 14.59 9.40 20.13
N THR A 257 13.67 10.36 20.10
CA THR A 257 12.37 10.29 20.77
C THR A 257 11.50 9.25 20.08
N ASN A 258 11.11 8.22 20.83
CA ASN A 258 10.10 7.25 20.45
C ASN A 258 8.76 7.94 20.18
N ALA A 259 8.33 8.01 18.92
CA ALA A 259 6.94 8.26 18.58
C ALA A 259 6.19 6.93 18.62
N ALA A 260 5.48 6.69 19.72
CA ALA A 260 4.57 5.56 19.86
C ALA A 260 3.39 5.74 18.90
N SER A 261 3.30 4.88 17.89
CA SER A 261 2.13 4.73 17.03
C SER A 261 1.06 3.92 17.78
N LEU A 262 -0.08 4.56 18.06
CA LEU A 262 -1.28 3.92 18.62
C LEU A 262 -1.97 3.03 17.58
N PRO A 263 -2.55 1.88 17.97
CA PRO A 263 -3.30 1.02 17.07
C PRO A 263 -4.69 1.59 16.79
N LEU A 264 -5.07 1.63 15.51
CA LEU A 264 -6.40 2.02 15.04
C LEU A 264 -7.40 0.90 15.39
N MET A 265 -8.32 1.18 16.32
CA MET A 265 -9.40 0.26 16.70
C MET A 265 -10.43 0.12 15.57
N ALA A 266 -10.75 -1.13 15.25
CA ALA A 266 -11.85 -1.51 14.36
C ALA A 266 -13.20 -1.10 14.95
N ALA A 267 -14.03 -0.41 14.15
CA ALA A 267 -15.46 -0.26 14.43
C ALA A 267 -16.25 -1.20 13.50
N ALA A 268 -16.44 -2.44 13.96
CA ALA A 268 -17.49 -3.31 13.43
C ALA A 268 -18.83 -2.86 14.00
N VAL A 269 -19.69 -2.25 13.19
CA VAL A 269 -21.09 -2.02 13.56
C VAL A 269 -21.91 -3.16 12.98
N ALA A 270 -22.14 -4.19 13.79
CA ALA A 270 -23.20 -5.15 13.58
C ALA A 270 -24.51 -4.54 14.10
N ALA A 271 -25.44 -4.22 13.20
CA ALA A 271 -26.82 -3.96 13.55
C ALA A 271 -27.68 -5.14 13.07
N VAL A 272 -27.80 -6.14 13.94
CA VAL A 272 -28.90 -7.11 13.88
C VAL A 272 -30.04 -6.49 14.66
N LEU A 273 -31.17 -6.21 14.00
CA LEU A 273 -32.44 -5.97 14.67
C LEU A 273 -33.50 -6.87 14.04
N PHE A 274 -33.85 -7.90 14.79
CA PHE A 274 -35.08 -8.67 14.64
C PHE A 274 -36.15 -8.07 15.56
N ALA A 275 -37.40 -8.18 15.08
CA ALA A 275 -38.68 -8.12 15.80
C ALA A 275 -39.27 -6.72 16.09
N LEU A 276 -40.27 -6.32 15.30
CA LEU A 276 -41.70 -6.50 15.59
C LEU A 276 -42.51 -6.43 14.28
#